data_AF-A0A7S3RMN8-F1
#
_entry.id   AF-A0A7S3RMN8-F1
#
_cell.length_a   1.000
_cell.length_b   1.000
_cell.length_c   1.000
_cell.angle_alpha   90.00
_cell.angle_beta   90.00
_cell.angle_gamma   90.00
#
_symmetry.space_group_name_H-M   'P 1'
#
loop_
_entity.id
_entity.type
_entity.pdbx_description
1 polymer ?
#
loop_
_entity_poly.entity_id
_entity_poly.type
_entity_poly.pdbx_seq_one_letter_code
_entity_poly.pdbx_strand_id
1 'polypeptide(L)'
;TQSAHGCSPFVVVGAGPTSCEFTSVLSDFLRDDVAKWYPEEAKQAKVTLVEAGPRILGPFDAALAEYYRGHLVARGVEMRTATSVTEVWHGDDREGNHTTHARLSDG
;
A
#
# COMPACT_ATOMS: atom_id res chain seq x y z
N THR A 1 -14.73 -15.91 -2.85
CA THR A 1 -13.79 -16.19 -3.95
C THR A 1 -13.39 -14.89 -4.61
N GLN A 2 -12.24 -14.36 -4.22
CA GLN A 2 -11.43 -13.44 -5.03
C GLN A 2 -9.98 -13.69 -4.60
N SER A 3 -9.35 -14.69 -5.23
CA SER A 3 -7.90 -14.85 -5.17
C SER A 3 -7.29 -13.76 -6.03
N ALA A 4 -6.93 -12.63 -5.43
CA ALA A 4 -5.95 -11.74 -6.01
C ALA A 4 -4.57 -12.23 -5.56
N HIS A 5 -3.96 -13.14 -6.32
CA HIS A 5 -2.51 -13.36 -6.24
C HIS A 5 -1.82 -12.17 -6.91
N GLY A 6 -1.94 -10.99 -6.29
CA GLY A 6 -1.14 -9.82 -6.62
C GLY A 6 -0.01 -9.77 -5.60
N CYS A 7 1.22 -10.10 -6.01
CA CYS A 7 2.39 -9.77 -5.22
C CYS A 7 2.49 -8.24 -5.18
N SER A 8 1.99 -7.62 -4.11
CA SER A 8 2.19 -6.19 -3.84
C SER A 8 3.42 -6.12 -2.94
N PRO A 9 4.61 -5.72 -3.45
CA PRO A 9 5.86 -5.79 -2.71
C PRO A 9 5.84 -4.90 -1.46
N PHE A 10 5.01 -3.85 -1.44
CA PHE A 10 4.82 -3.01 -0.27
C PHE A 10 3.34 -2.91 0.10
N VAL A 11 3.06 -3.20 1.37
CA VAL A 11 1.75 -2.99 2.01
C VAL A 11 1.96 -2.13 3.24
N VAL A 12 1.32 -0.96 3.26
CA VAL A 12 1.32 -0.05 4.42
C VAL A 12 -0.03 -0.16 5.11
N VAL A 13 -0.03 -0.40 6.42
CA VAL A 13 -1.24 -0.68 7.21
C VAL A 13 -1.61 0.54 8.07
N GLY A 14 -2.89 0.90 8.03
CA GLY A 14 -3.44 2.12 8.62
C GLY A 14 -3.19 3.33 7.72
N ALA A 15 -4.17 4.22 7.60
CA ALA A 15 -4.09 5.44 6.80
C ALA A 15 -4.25 6.71 7.66
N GLY A 16 -3.64 6.70 8.84
CA GLY A 16 -3.40 7.93 9.62
C GLY A 16 -2.29 8.80 9.00
N PRO A 17 -1.99 9.97 9.59
CA PRO A 17 -1.00 10.92 9.06
C PRO A 17 0.35 10.29 8.76
N THR A 18 0.89 9.53 9.70
CA THR A 18 2.21 8.88 9.57
C THR A 18 2.27 7.95 8.37
N SER A 19 1.29 7.05 8.24
CA SER A 19 1.27 6.10 7.13
C SER A 19 1.02 6.77 5.78
N CYS A 20 0.21 7.84 5.76
CA CYS A 20 -0.03 8.64 4.57
C CYS A 20 1.26 9.32 4.08
N GLU A 21 1.99 10.00 4.96
CA GLU A 21 3.27 10.63 4.63
C GLU A 21 4.32 9.60 4.20
N PHE A 22 4.47 8.51 4.97
CA PHE A 22 5.39 7.42 4.62
C PHE A 22 5.09 6.84 3.25
N THR A 23 3.81 6.59 2.94
CA THR A 23 3.39 6.05 1.65
C THR A 23 3.69 7.02 0.50
N SER A 24 3.47 8.33 0.70
CA SER A 24 3.81 9.34 -0.29
C SER A 24 5.31 9.34 -0.59
N VAL A 25 6.15 9.38 0.45
CA VAL A 25 7.61 9.40 0.29
C VAL A 25 8.12 8.10 -0.32
N LEU A 26 7.61 6.95 0.10
CA LEU A 26 7.99 5.65 -0.47
C LEU A 26 7.66 5.58 -1.97
N SER A 27 6.46 6.04 -2.35
CA SER A 27 6.05 6.06 -3.75
C SER A 27 6.92 7.00 -4.60
N ASP A 28 7.24 8.19 -4.08
CA ASP A 28 8.12 9.14 -4.76
C ASP A 28 9.56 8.58 -4.87
N PHE A 29 10.10 7.96 -3.81
CA PHE A 29 11.41 7.31 -3.81
C PHE A 29 11.52 6.18 -4.85
N LEU A 30 10.51 5.31 -4.94
CA LEU A 30 10.49 4.22 -5.92
C LEU A 30 10.47 4.75 -7.37
N ARG A 31 9.63 5.75 -7.64
CA ARG A 31 9.45 6.31 -8.98
C ARG A 31 10.62 7.18 -9.42
N ASP A 32 11.20 7.94 -8.49
CA ASP A 32 12.14 8.99 -8.84
C ASP A 32 13.60 8.57 -8.59
N ASP A 33 13.90 7.87 -7.49
CA ASP A 33 15.28 7.51 -7.14
C ASP A 33 15.64 6.09 -7.53
N VAL A 34 14.79 5.11 -7.20
CA VAL A 34 15.04 3.71 -7.55
C VAL A 34 15.00 3.52 -9.06
N ALA A 35 14.04 4.16 -9.75
CA ALA A 35 13.91 4.05 -11.20
C ALA A 35 15.13 4.56 -11.99
N LYS A 36 15.98 5.42 -11.41
CA LYS A 36 17.22 5.90 -12.06
C LYS A 36 18.25 4.77 -12.24
N TRP A 37 18.29 3.84 -11.29
CA TRP A 37 19.31 2.79 -11.21
C TRP A 37 18.75 1.40 -11.51
N TYR A 38 17.49 1.16 -11.14
CA TYR A 38 16.79 -0.13 -11.19
C TYR A 38 15.40 0.04 -11.84
N PRO A 39 15.34 0.40 -13.14
CA PRO A 39 14.08 0.76 -13.80
C PRO A 39 13.10 -0.42 -13.92
N GLU A 40 13.59 -1.65 -14.06
CA GLU A 40 12.72 -2.83 -14.21
C GLU A 40 12.11 -3.24 -12.86
N GLU A 41 12.88 -3.13 -11.79
CA GLU A 41 12.44 -3.37 -10.42
C GLU A 41 11.47 -2.28 -9.96
N ALA A 42 11.75 -1.01 -10.27
CA ALA A 42 10.86 0.10 -9.96
C ALA A 42 9.49 -0.05 -10.63
N LYS A 43 9.42 -0.57 -11.87
CA LYS A 43 8.14 -0.87 -12.55
C LYS A 43 7.33 -1.96 -11.85
N GLN A 44 7.99 -2.87 -11.15
CA GLN A 44 7.34 -3.96 -10.42
C GLN A 44 6.97 -3.55 -8.98
N ALA A 45 7.54 -2.47 -8.46
CA ALA A 45 7.30 -1.95 -7.13
C ALA A 45 5.92 -1.30 -7.00
N LYS A 46 4.93 -2.08 -6.51
CA LYS A 46 3.59 -1.58 -6.17
C LYS A 46 3.46 -1.31 -4.69
N VAL A 47 2.87 -0.17 -4.35
CA VAL A 47 2.57 0.23 -2.97
C VAL A 47 1.06 0.22 -2.76
N THR A 48 0.61 -0.55 -1.77
CA THR A 48 -0.80 -0.59 -1.35
C THR A 48 -0.94 -0.02 0.05
N LEU A 49 -1.82 0.96 0.24
CA LEU A 49 -2.22 1.49 1.55
C LEU A 49 -3.55 0.88 1.98
N VAL A 50 -3.58 0.22 3.14
CA VAL A 50 -4.75 -0.47 3.68
C VAL A 50 -5.28 0.25 4.91
N GLU A 51 -6.58 0.50 4.98
CA GLU A 51 -7.27 1.18 6.09
C GLU A 51 -8.56 0.45 6.45
N ALA A 52 -8.75 0.19 7.74
CA ALA A 52 -9.93 -0.50 8.26
C ALA A 52 -11.19 0.36 8.16
N GLY A 53 -11.07 1.67 8.37
CA GLY A 53 -12.15 2.64 8.24
C GLY A 53 -12.50 2.96 6.79
N PRO A 54 -13.62 3.69 6.58
CA PRO A 54 -14.11 4.01 5.24
C PRO A 54 -13.29 5.08 4.51
N ARG A 55 -12.39 5.80 5.21
CA ARG A 55 -11.60 6.90 4.65
C ARG A 55 -10.22 6.98 5.29
N ILE A 56 -9.26 7.50 4.53
CA ILE A 56 -7.95 7.88 5.06
C ILE A 56 -8.07 9.13 5.94
N LEU A 57 -7.08 9.37 6.80
CA LEU A 57 -6.98 10.57 7.64
C LEU A 57 -8.29 10.84 8.41
N GLY A 58 -8.87 9.80 9.02
CA GLY A 58 -10.18 9.83 9.66
C GLY A 58 -10.49 11.07 10.53
N PRO A 59 -9.56 11.57 11.36
CA PRO A 59 -9.77 12.77 12.19
C PRO A 59 -9.82 14.11 11.43
N PHE A 60 -9.42 14.16 10.17
CA PHE A 60 -9.37 15.38 9.37
C PHE A 60 -10.69 15.64 8.63
N ASP A 61 -10.86 16.87 8.13
CA ASP A 61 -11.99 17.23 7.29
C ASP A 61 -12.07 16.33 6.05
N ALA A 62 -13.29 15.94 5.67
CA ALA A 62 -13.51 14.97 4.60
C ALA A 62 -13.01 15.47 3.24
N ALA A 63 -13.11 16.77 2.95
CA ALA A 63 -12.62 17.32 1.69
C ALA A 63 -11.09 17.33 1.65
N LEU A 64 -10.42 17.60 2.77
CA LEU A 64 -8.97 17.50 2.87
C LEU A 64 -8.47 16.06 2.75
N ALA A 65 -9.17 15.12 3.38
CA ALA A 65 -8.87 13.70 3.26
C ALA A 65 -9.02 13.21 1.81
N GLU A 66 -10.09 13.59 1.10
CA GLU A 66 -10.28 13.21 -0.31
C GLU A 66 -9.27 13.89 -1.23
N TYR A 67 -8.92 15.15 -0.97
CA TYR A 67 -7.85 15.83 -1.69
C TYR A 67 -6.53 15.06 -1.58
N TYR A 68 -6.14 14.67 -0.36
CA TYR A 68 -4.92 13.91 -0.13
C TYR A 68 -4.99 12.50 -0.73
N ARG A 69 -6.17 11.87 -0.66
CA ARG A 69 -6.47 10.60 -1.30
C ARG A 69 -6.18 10.65 -2.80
N GLY A 70 -6.65 11.70 -3.49
CA GLY A 70 -6.34 11.95 -4.90
C GLY A 70 -4.85 12.11 -5.17
N HIS A 71 -4.11 12.74 -4.25
CA HIS A 71 -2.66 12.91 -4.35
C HIS A 71 -1.88 11.58 -4.27
N LEU A 72 -2.32 10.64 -3.42
CA LEU A 72 -1.72 9.31 -3.34
C LEU A 72 -2.03 8.48 -4.59
N VAL A 73 -3.28 8.52 -5.08
CA VAL A 73 -3.68 7.81 -6.31
C VAL A 73 -2.89 8.31 -7.52
N ALA A 74 -2.71 9.63 -7.65
CA ALA A 74 -1.91 10.23 -8.71
C ALA A 74 -0.43 9.79 -8.69
N ARG A 75 0.08 9.38 -7.52
CA ARG A 75 1.42 8.79 -7.35
C ARG A 75 1.49 7.30 -7.65
N GLY A 76 0.36 6.66 -7.96
CA GLY A 76 0.27 5.22 -8.26
C GLY A 76 0.09 4.33 -7.03
N VAL A 77 -0.31 4.89 -5.89
CA VAL A 77 -0.62 4.12 -4.68
C VAL A 77 -2.00 3.46 -4.83
N GLU A 78 -2.05 2.13 -4.69
CA GLU A 78 -3.31 1.40 -4.55
C GLU A 78 -3.86 1.63 -3.15
N MET A 79 -5.17 1.87 -3.03
CA MET A 79 -5.79 2.09 -1.72
C MET A 79 -6.91 1.11 -1.48
N ARG A 80 -6.92 0.56 -0.27
CA ARG A 80 -7.92 -0.37 0.23
C ARG A 80 -8.48 0.13 1.56
N THR A 81 -9.53 0.95 1.48
CA THR A 81 -10.33 1.37 2.64
C THR A 81 -11.40 0.33 2.95
N ALA A 82 -12.01 0.39 4.14
CA ALA A 82 -12.94 -0.63 4.62
C ALA A 82 -12.33 -2.04 4.52
N THR A 83 -11.03 -2.16 4.78
CA THR A 83 -10.27 -3.41 4.67
C THR A 83 -9.35 -3.53 5.88
N SER A 84 -9.53 -4.59 6.67
CA SER A 84 -8.69 -4.83 7.84
C SER A 84 -7.63 -5.90 7.56
N VAL A 85 -6.42 -5.70 8.08
CA VAL A 85 -5.40 -6.76 8.17
C VAL A 85 -5.65 -7.55 9.44
N THR A 86 -5.90 -8.85 9.32
CA THR A 86 -6.23 -9.71 10.47
C THR A 86 -5.09 -10.61 10.92
N GLU A 87 -4.11 -10.83 10.05
CA GLU A 87 -2.98 -11.73 10.31
C GLU A 87 -1.79 -11.33 9.45
N VAL A 88 -0.57 -11.47 9.99
CA VAL A 88 0.69 -11.34 9.26
C VAL A 88 1.56 -12.54 9.61
N TRP A 89 2.11 -13.21 8.61
CA TRP A 89 2.97 -14.37 8.81
C TRP A 89 4.08 -14.45 7.77
N HIS A 90 5.08 -15.27 8.07
CA HIS A 90 6.16 -15.60 7.14
C HIS A 90 5.89 -16.95 6.49
N GLY A 91 6.28 -17.09 5.23
CA GLY A 91 6.26 -18.33 4.49
C GLY A 91 7.34 -18.33 3.42
N ASP A 92 7.40 -19.38 2.62
CA ASP A 92 8.29 -19.48 1.48
C ASP A 92 7.46 -19.62 0.20
N ASP A 93 7.90 -18.99 -0.88
CA ASP A 93 7.28 -19.17 -2.20
C ASP A 93 7.69 -20.50 -2.85
N ARG A 94 7.21 -20.74 -4.07
CA ARG A 94 7.50 -21.99 -4.81
C ARG A 94 8.97 -22.13 -5.22
N GLU A 95 9.74 -21.04 -5.18
CA GLU A 95 11.16 -21.00 -5.51
C GLU A 95 12.04 -21.09 -4.25
N GLY A 96 11.41 -21.14 -3.06
CA GLY A 96 12.09 -21.22 -1.76
C GLY A 96 12.53 -19.85 -1.22
N ASN A 97 12.01 -18.74 -1.77
CA ASN A 97 12.30 -17.41 -1.26
C ASN A 97 11.42 -17.10 -0.04
N HIS A 98 12.02 -16.48 0.98
CA HIS A 98 11.28 -15.99 2.14
C HIS A 98 10.30 -14.87 1.75
N THR A 99 9.04 -15.03 2.15
CA THR A 99 7.95 -14.09 1.87
C THR A 99 7.20 -13.72 3.14
N THR A 100 6.67 -12.50 3.17
CA THR A 100 5.76 -12.01 4.21
C THR A 100 4.37 -11.88 3.62
N HIS A 101 3.39 -12.44 4.31
CA HIS A 101 1.99 -12.43 3.89
C HIS A 101 1.13 -11.66 4.87
N ALA A 102 0.11 -11.00 4.36
CA ALA A 102 -0.93 -10.35 5.16
C ALA A 102 -2.31 -10.89 4.73
N ARG A 103 -3.15 -11.25 5.70
CA ARG A 103 -4.54 -11.64 5.47
C ARG A 103 -5.40 -10.39 5.54
N LEU A 104 -6.08 -10.09 4.44
CA LEU A 104 -7.05 -9.02 4.36
C LEU A 104 -8.46 -9.58 4.60
N SER A 105 -9.28 -8.81 5.29
CA SER A 105 -10.72 -9.04 5.42
C SER A 105 -11.45 -7.80 4.93
N ASP A 106 -12.47 -8.01 4.11
CA ASP A 106 -13.40 -6.95 3.73
C ASP A 106 -14.21 -6.59 4.98
N GLY A 107 -14.29 -5.29 5.29
CA GLY A 107 -15.02 -4.75 6.43
C GLY A 107 -16.53 -4.74 6.23
#